data_AF-A0A2T5CG08-F1
#
_entry.id   AF-A0A2T5CG08-F1
#
_cell.length_a   1.000
_cell.length_b   1.000
_cell.length_c   1.000
_cell.angle_alpha   90.00
_cell.angle_beta   90.00
_cell.angle_gamma   90.00
#
_symmetry.space_group_name_H-M   'P 1'
#
loop_
_entity.id
_entity.type
_entity.pdbx_description
1 polymer ?
#
loop_
_entity_poly.entity_id
_entity_poly.type
_entity_poly.pdbx_seq_one_letter_code
_entity_poly.pdbx_strand_id
1 'polypeptide(L)' 'MVSLACDVEEPSGPFGMKGVGEVGMNGPLPVVANAVHAACGADVHQAPLTTERVLKAMKRGKK' A
#
# COMPACT_ATOMS: atom_id res chain seq x y z
N MET A 1 -9.92 -1.52 16.47
CA MET A 1 -9.80 -1.56 15.00
C MET A 1 -11.13 -1.12 14.44
N VAL A 2 -11.17 -0.01 13.72
CA VAL A 2 -12.41 0.54 13.14
C VAL A 2 -12.31 0.32 11.63
N SER A 3 -13.32 -0.32 11.06
CA SER A 3 -13.47 -0.42 9.61
C SER A 3 -14.29 0.76 9.13
N LEU A 4 -13.72 1.55 8.20
CA LEU A 4 -14.43 2.64 7.53
C LEU A 4 -14.87 2.16 6.16
N ALA A 5 -16.16 1.89 5.99
CA ALA A 5 -16.73 1.49 4.72
C ALA A 5 -16.97 2.71 3.82
N CYS A 6 -16.71 2.55 2.53
CA CYS A 6 -17.10 3.54 1.53
C CYS A 6 -18.57 3.31 1.17
N ASP A 7 -19.40 4.34 1.32
CA ASP A 7 -20.83 4.28 1.00
C ASP A 7 -21.03 4.51 -0.50
N VAL A 8 -20.80 3.44 -1.28
CA VAL A 8 -20.89 3.46 -2.75
C VAL A 8 -21.58 2.20 -3.27
N GLU A 9 -22.55 2.41 -4.16
CA GLU A 9 -23.26 1.33 -4.83
C GLU A 9 -22.43 0.77 -6.00
N GLU A 10 -22.50 -0.54 -6.22
CA GLU A 10 -21.94 -1.23 -7.39
C GLU A 10 -23.06 -1.65 -8.34
N PRO A 11 -23.26 -0.98 -9.48
CA PRO A 11 -24.39 -1.27 -10.38
C PRO A 11 -24.41 -2.72 -10.91
N SER A 12 -23.23 -3.34 -11.02
CA SER A 12 -23.08 -4.73 -11.49
C SER A 12 -23.27 -5.78 -10.39
N GLY A 13 -23.29 -5.35 -9.13
CA GLY A 13 -23.27 -6.22 -7.95
C GLY A 13 -24.66 -6.58 -7.45
N PRO A 14 -24.86 -7.78 -6.88
CA PRO A 14 -26.13 -8.14 -6.27
C PRO A 14 -26.42 -7.20 -5.10
N PHE A 15 -27.62 -6.58 -5.10
CA PHE A 15 -28.03 -5.60 -4.10
C PHE A 15 -27.07 -4.40 -3.96
N GLY A 16 -26.33 -4.05 -5.03
CA GLY A 16 -25.37 -2.94 -5.00
C GLY A 16 -24.04 -3.25 -4.28
N MET A 17 -23.80 -4.51 -3.90
CA MET A 17 -22.61 -4.91 -3.15
C MET A 17 -21.37 -5.10 -4.02
N LYS A 18 -20.18 -4.88 -3.43
CA LYS A 18 -18.87 -5.17 -4.05
C LYS A 18 -17.99 -6.00 -3.12
N GLY A 19 -17.06 -6.74 -3.71
CA GLY A 19 -16.06 -7.51 -2.96
C GLY A 19 -15.04 -6.61 -2.26
N VAL A 20 -14.74 -6.91 -1.00
CA VAL A 20 -13.76 -6.16 -0.18
C VAL A 20 -12.67 -7.02 0.45
N GLY A 21 -12.77 -8.36 0.35
CA GLY A 21 -11.90 -9.29 1.07
C GLY A 21 -10.40 -9.10 0.82
N GLU A 22 -10.01 -8.74 -0.40
CA GLU A 22 -8.60 -8.54 -0.76
C GLU A 22 -8.10 -7.11 -0.52
N VAL A 23 -9.00 -6.12 -0.46
CA VAL A 23 -8.65 -4.69 -0.38
C VAL A 23 -7.84 -4.40 0.88
N GLY A 24 -8.26 -4.96 2.01
CA GLY A 24 -7.57 -4.81 3.29
C GLY A 24 -6.20 -5.51 3.35
N MET A 25 -5.97 -6.51 2.49
CA MET A 25 -4.70 -7.27 2.43
C MET A 25 -3.71 -6.67 1.42
N ASN A 26 -4.20 -6.22 0.26
CA ASN A 26 -3.36 -5.74 -0.82
C ASN A 26 -2.92 -4.28 -0.64
N GLY A 27 -3.75 -3.45 -0.01
CA GLY A 27 -3.48 -2.02 0.21
C GLY A 27 -2.29 -1.70 1.14
N PRO A 28 -2.08 -2.42 2.27
CA PRO A 28 -1.03 -2.07 3.24
C PRO A 28 0.41 -2.03 2.67
N LEU A 29 0.79 -3.00 1.83
CA LEU A 29 2.16 -3.07 1.30
C LEU A 29 2.57 -1.83 0.48
N PRO A 30 1.83 -1.43 -0.58
CA PRO A 30 2.19 -0.23 -1.34
C PRO A 30 2.03 1.06 -0.52
N VAL A 31 1.09 1.13 0.44
CA VAL A 31 0.95 2.30 1.32
C VAL A 31 2.21 2.51 2.16
N VAL A 32 2.73 1.44 2.78
CA VAL A 32 3.98 1.53 3.56
C VAL A 32 5.17 1.86 2.66
N ALA A 33 5.25 1.27 1.46
CA ALA A 33 6.34 1.57 0.53
C ALA A 33 6.36 3.04 0.08
N ASN A 34 5.19 3.60 -0.27
CA ASN A 34 5.06 5.00 -0.64
C ASN A 34 5.38 5.93 0.55
N ALA A 35 5.00 5.56 1.77
CA ALA A 35 5.34 6.32 2.97
C ALA A 35 6.87 6.36 3.20
N VAL A 36 7.56 5.23 3.00
CA VAL A 36 9.03 5.16 3.09
C VAL A 36 9.69 6.03 2.01
N HIS A 37 9.18 5.98 0.78
CA HIS A 37 9.67 6.85 -0.30
C HIS A 37 9.48 8.33 0.06
N ALA A 38 8.29 8.73 0.52
CA ALA A 38 7.99 10.11 0.88
C ALA A 38 8.85 10.62 2.06
N ALA A 39 9.13 9.77 3.05
CA ALA A 39 9.90 10.16 4.24
C ALA A 39 11.42 10.16 4.03
N CYS A 40 11.93 9.22 3.23
CA CYS A 40 13.38 8.94 3.16
C CYS A 40 13.98 9.12 1.76
N GLY A 41 13.17 9.33 0.72
CA GLY A 41 13.61 9.26 -0.67
C GLY A 41 14.04 7.85 -1.12
N ALA A 42 13.72 6.81 -0.34
CA ALA A 42 14.06 5.43 -0.64
C ALA A 42 12.99 4.77 -1.48
N ASP A 43 13.29 4.53 -2.76
CA ASP A 43 12.40 3.80 -3.66
C ASP A 43 12.68 2.29 -3.63
N VAL A 44 11.78 1.53 -2.97
CA VAL A 44 11.90 0.08 -2.72
C VAL A 44 10.81 -0.67 -3.48
N HIS A 45 11.17 -1.33 -4.58
CA HIS A 45 10.24 -2.10 -5.41
C HIS A 45 10.19 -3.61 -5.09
N GLN A 46 10.64 -4.02 -3.89
CA GLN A 46 10.71 -5.43 -3.52
C GLN A 46 10.26 -5.66 -2.08
N ALA A 47 9.20 -6.44 -1.91
CA ALA A 47 8.73 -6.90 -0.61
C ALA A 47 9.51 -8.13 -0.10
N PRO A 48 9.65 -8.32 1.22
CA PRO A 48 9.32 -7.38 2.29
C PRO A 48 10.27 -6.16 2.32
N LEU A 49 9.82 -5.05 2.90
CA LEU A 49 10.60 -3.83 3.08
C LEU A 49 11.55 -3.96 4.28
N THR A 50 12.56 -4.82 4.15
CA THR A 50 13.57 -4.98 5.21
C THR A 50 14.44 -3.73 5.33
N THR A 51 15.01 -3.50 6.51
CA THR A 51 15.87 -2.34 6.78
C THR A 51 17.07 -2.28 5.84
N GLU A 52 17.64 -3.42 5.44
CA GLU A 52 18.76 -3.50 4.49
C GLU A 52 18.35 -3.02 3.10
N ARG A 53 17.14 -3.37 2.64
CA ARG A 53 16.62 -2.95 1.33
C ARG A 53 16.32 -1.46 1.33
N VAL A 54 15.73 -0.93 2.40
CA VAL A 54 15.49 0.51 2.58
C VAL A 54 16.83 1.25 2.58
N LEU A 55 17.81 0.80 3.36
CA LEU A 55 19.15 1.40 3.42
C LEU A 55 19.85 1.39 2.06
N LYS A 56 19.76 0.28 1.31
CA LYS A 56 20.30 0.18 -0.05
C LYS A 56 19.62 1.16 -1.00
N ALA A 57 18.30 1.31 -0.91
CA ALA A 57 17.54 2.27 -1.72
C ALA A 57 17.91 3.72 -1.41
N MET A 58 18.04 4.10 -0.13
CA MET A 58 18.49 5.44 0.28
C MET A 58 19.87 5.78 -0.29
N LYS A 59 20.79 4.80 -0.34
CA LYS A 59 22.14 5.00 -0.90
C LYS A 59 22.16 5.18 -2.41
N ARG A 60 21.22 4.57 -3.15
CA ARG A 60 21.10 4.72 -4.62
C ARG A 60 20.58 6.12 -5.02
N GLY A 61 19.76 6.74 -4.19
CA GLY A 61 19.16 8.06 -4.44
C GLY A 61 20.09 9.25 -4.13
N LYS A 62 21.20 9.03 -3.42
CA LYS A 62 22.25 10.05 -3.21
C LYS A 62 23.13 10.12 -4.46
N LYS A 63 22.77 10.99 -5.41
CA LYS A 63 23.71 11.58 -6.37
C LYS A 63 24.26 12.87 -5.79
#